data_AF-A0A2E5JFB8-F1
#
_entry.id   AF-A0A2E5JFB8-F1
#
_cell.length_a   1.000
_cell.length_b   1.000
_cell.length_c   1.000
_cell.angle_alpha   90.00
_cell.angle_beta   90.00
_cell.angle_gamma   90.00
#
_symmetry.space_group_name_H-M   'P 1'
#
loop_
_entity.id
_entity.type
_entity.pdbx_description
1 polymer ?
#
loop_
_entity_poly.entity_id
_entity_poly.type
_entity_poly.pdbx_seq_one_letter_code
_entity_poly.pdbx_strand_id
1 'polypeptide(L)'
;MKYLTLLIFIISFSASAKISIVSHDGTSAFNYPLSEKHLGSSLGEVTLEMFNDYQIPYLGSELGFNSILNSPVGLDALVVVSDLEMKSYGWCYSINGVIPEVYPNEVIIDSLSDEILWFWGYAHYLNGEWISQCER
;
A
#
# COMPACT_ATOMS: atom_id res chain seq x y z
N MET A 1 -0.68 -4.21 -58.95
CA MET A 1 -0.14 -4.59 -57.64
C MET A 1 -0.58 -3.53 -56.63
N LYS A 2 -1.62 -3.80 -55.83
CA LYS A 2 -2.08 -2.91 -54.76
C LYS A 2 -1.58 -3.49 -53.44
N TYR A 3 -0.53 -2.91 -52.89
CA TYR A 3 -0.11 -3.21 -51.52
C TYR A 3 -1.06 -2.46 -50.58
N LEU A 4 -1.92 -3.21 -49.89
CA LEU A 4 -2.75 -2.71 -48.80
C LEU A 4 -1.86 -2.68 -47.55
N THR A 5 -1.30 -1.52 -47.24
CA THR A 5 -0.47 -1.34 -46.04
C THR A 5 -1.39 -1.32 -44.82
N LEU A 6 -1.42 -2.43 -44.07
CA LEU A 6 -2.14 -2.53 -42.80
C LEU A 6 -1.37 -1.73 -41.74
N LEU A 7 -1.91 -0.58 -41.34
CA LEU A 7 -1.36 0.24 -40.26
C LEU A 7 -1.75 -0.42 -38.92
N ILE A 8 -0.81 -1.14 -38.30
CA ILE A 8 -0.99 -1.72 -36.96
C ILE A 8 -0.82 -0.57 -35.95
N PHE A 9 -1.93 -0.10 -35.38
CA PHE A 9 -1.93 0.83 -34.26
C PHE A 9 -1.57 0.03 -33.00
N ILE A 10 -0.30 0.11 -32.57
CA ILE A 10 0.12 -0.44 -31.28
C ILE A 10 -0.45 0.48 -30.21
N ILE A 11 -1.55 0.06 -29.58
CA ILE A 11 -2.09 0.74 -28.40
C ILE A 11 -1.15 0.41 -27.24
N SER A 12 -0.21 1.30 -26.97
CA SER A 12 0.64 1.23 -25.78
C SER A 12 -0.25 1.49 -24.56
N PHE A 13 -0.61 0.43 -23.85
CA PHE A 13 -1.21 0.54 -22.52
C PHE A 13 -0.10 1.00 -21.57
N SER A 14 0.05 2.31 -21.39
CA SER A 14 0.91 2.86 -20.34
C SER A 14 0.18 2.66 -19.01
N ALA A 15 0.59 1.64 -18.25
CA ALA A 15 0.20 1.55 -16.84
C ALA A 15 0.81 2.76 -16.12
N SER A 16 -0.05 3.65 -15.62
CA SER A 16 0.37 4.75 -14.77
C SER A 16 0.70 4.18 -13.40
N ALA A 17 1.88 4.50 -12.85
CA ALA A 17 2.16 4.22 -11.45
C ALA A 17 1.07 4.82 -10.56
N LYS A 18 0.80 4.11 -9.48
CA LYS A 18 -0.29 4.45 -8.56
C LYS A 18 0.02 3.95 -7.16
N ILE A 19 -0.44 4.71 -6.19
CA ILE A 19 -0.62 4.23 -4.82
C ILE A 19 -2.04 3.68 -4.73
N SER A 20 -2.16 2.43 -4.30
CA SER A 20 -3.44 1.78 -4.05
C SER A 20 -3.60 1.55 -2.55
N ILE A 21 -4.80 1.73 -2.02
CA ILE A 21 -5.16 1.34 -0.65
C ILE A 21 -6.31 0.35 -0.76
N VAL A 22 -6.18 -0.81 -0.13
CA VAL A 22 -7.29 -1.74 0.07
C VAL A 22 -7.81 -1.57 1.49
N SER A 23 -9.11 -1.36 1.66
CA SER A 23 -9.74 -1.21 2.97
C SER A 23 -9.50 -2.44 3.85
N HIS A 24 -9.56 -2.25 5.18
CA HIS A 24 -9.24 -3.30 6.13
C HIS A 24 -10.17 -4.53 6.06
N ASP A 25 -11.37 -4.35 5.49
CA ASP A 25 -12.35 -5.42 5.22
C ASP A 25 -12.22 -6.02 3.82
N GLY A 26 -11.28 -5.52 3.01
CA GLY A 26 -11.01 -5.96 1.64
C GLY A 26 -12.09 -5.57 0.62
N THR A 27 -13.10 -4.79 0.99
CA THR A 27 -14.27 -4.51 0.14
C THR A 27 -14.07 -3.34 -0.82
N SER A 28 -13.15 -2.43 -0.49
CA SER A 28 -12.96 -1.17 -1.19
C SER A 28 -11.49 -0.96 -1.54
N ALA A 29 -11.23 -0.36 -2.69
CA ALA A 29 -9.90 0.04 -3.10
C ALA A 29 -9.88 1.47 -3.65
N PHE A 30 -8.92 2.27 -3.19
CA PHE A 30 -8.67 3.63 -3.66
C PHE A 30 -7.37 3.63 -4.45
N ASN A 31 -7.35 4.36 -5.58
CA ASN A 31 -6.14 4.51 -6.40
C ASN A 31 -5.82 6.00 -6.52
N TYR A 32 -4.57 6.35 -6.25
CA TYR A 32 -4.01 7.68 -6.42
C TYR A 32 -2.95 7.65 -7.51
N PRO A 33 -3.13 8.38 -8.62
CA PRO A 33 -2.16 8.37 -9.71
C PRO A 33 -0.87 9.07 -9.29
N LEU A 34 0.26 8.42 -9.54
CA LEU A 34 1.56 9.08 -9.40
C LEU A 34 1.85 9.94 -10.65
N SER A 35 2.62 11.01 -10.45
CA SER A 35 3.01 11.95 -11.49
C SER A 35 4.41 12.48 -11.20
N GLU A 36 5.01 13.18 -12.16
CA GLU A 36 6.38 13.69 -12.03
C GLU A 36 6.60 14.56 -10.78
N LYS A 37 5.55 15.23 -10.26
CA LYS A 37 5.65 16.05 -9.04
C LYS A 37 6.03 15.24 -7.79
N HIS A 38 5.75 13.94 -7.78
CA HIS A 38 6.02 13.06 -6.64
C HIS A 38 7.43 12.45 -6.67
N LEU A 39 8.15 12.57 -7.79
CA LEU A 39 9.49 12.01 -7.90
C LEU A 39 10.45 12.70 -6.91
N GLY A 40 11.21 11.90 -6.17
CA GLY A 40 12.11 12.36 -5.11
C GLY A 40 11.43 12.63 -3.77
N SER A 41 10.10 12.52 -3.67
CA SER A 41 9.37 12.58 -2.40
C SER A 41 9.36 11.22 -1.71
N SER A 42 9.14 11.19 -0.40
CA SER A 42 8.98 9.92 0.31
C SER A 42 7.59 9.30 0.06
N LEU A 43 7.48 7.98 0.13
CA LEU A 43 6.18 7.30 0.07
C LEU A 43 5.26 7.78 1.21
N GLY A 44 5.81 8.02 2.40
CA GLY A 44 5.07 8.56 3.54
C GLY A 44 4.42 9.91 3.23
N GLU A 45 5.19 10.84 2.67
CA GLU A 45 4.75 12.18 2.27
C GLU A 45 3.65 12.12 1.20
N VAL A 46 3.87 11.36 0.13
CA VAL A 46 2.90 11.25 -0.98
C VAL A 46 1.63 10.53 -0.53
N THR A 47 1.74 9.61 0.44
CA THR A 47 0.57 8.95 1.04
C THR A 47 -0.25 9.95 1.88
N LEU A 48 0.39 10.84 2.63
CA LEU A 48 -0.30 11.91 3.35
C LEU A 48 -0.98 12.90 2.40
N GLU A 49 -0.31 13.28 1.32
CA GLU A 49 -0.90 14.13 0.27
C GLU A 49 -2.18 13.49 -0.27
N MET A 50 -2.11 12.23 -0.69
CA MET A 50 -3.28 11.47 -1.14
C MET A 50 -4.41 11.47 -0.11
N PHE A 51 -4.12 11.20 1.17
CA PHE A 51 -5.15 11.18 2.20
C PHE A 51 -5.82 12.54 2.38
N ASN A 52 -5.05 13.62 2.33
CA ASN A 52 -5.58 14.97 2.46
C ASN A 52 -6.41 15.36 1.22
N ASP A 53 -5.91 15.08 0.01
CA ASP A 53 -6.58 15.37 -1.27
C ASP A 53 -7.95 14.67 -1.37
N TYR A 54 -8.01 13.40 -0.96
CA TYR A 54 -9.20 12.56 -1.07
C TYR A 54 -10.05 12.52 0.22
N GLN A 55 -9.65 13.29 1.25
CA GLN A 55 -10.29 13.31 2.56
C GLN A 55 -10.44 11.89 3.18
N ILE A 56 -9.45 11.03 2.97
CA ILE A 56 -9.41 9.69 3.56
C ILE A 56 -9.07 9.86 5.05
N PRO A 57 -9.88 9.36 5.99
CA PRO A 57 -9.56 9.49 7.41
C PRO A 57 -8.38 8.58 7.78
N TYR A 58 -7.40 9.13 8.48
CA TYR A 58 -6.21 8.40 8.92
C TYR A 58 -5.77 8.83 10.33
N LEU A 59 -5.02 7.95 10.99
CA LEU A 59 -4.22 8.24 12.19
C LEU A 59 -2.79 7.79 11.92
N GLY A 60 -1.84 8.73 11.83
CA GLY A 60 -0.46 8.39 11.52
C GLY A 60 0.36 9.60 11.08
N SER A 61 1.51 9.31 10.50
CA SER A 61 2.46 10.29 9.95
C SER A 61 3.21 9.68 8.76
N GLU A 62 4.16 10.40 8.18
CA GLU A 62 5.02 9.86 7.11
C GLU A 62 5.78 8.60 7.51
N LEU A 63 6.02 8.38 8.82
CA LEU A 63 6.65 7.16 9.35
C LEU A 63 5.76 5.92 9.23
N GLY A 64 4.44 6.09 9.09
CA GLY A 64 3.49 4.98 9.08
C GLY A 64 2.12 5.36 9.64
N PHE A 65 1.17 4.46 9.43
CA PHE A 65 -0.25 4.68 9.71
C PHE A 65 -0.79 3.62 10.66
N ASN A 66 -1.29 4.07 11.81
CA ASN A 66 -1.99 3.22 12.76
C ASN A 66 -3.41 2.91 12.26
N SER A 67 -4.05 3.88 11.60
CA SER A 67 -5.38 3.72 11.01
C SER A 67 -5.49 4.39 9.66
N ILE A 68 -6.15 3.73 8.72
CA ILE A 68 -6.58 4.26 7.42
C ILE A 68 -8.04 3.80 7.25
N LEU A 69 -8.92 4.68 6.77
CA LEU A 69 -10.37 4.40 6.62
C LEU A 69 -11.03 3.98 7.94
N ASN A 70 -10.62 4.58 9.06
CA ASN A 70 -11.09 4.26 10.42
C ASN A 70 -10.93 2.77 10.81
N SER A 71 -9.87 2.12 10.34
CA SER A 71 -9.55 0.76 10.77
C SER A 71 -9.32 0.65 12.29
N PRO A 72 -9.53 -0.54 12.89
CA PRO A 72 -9.23 -0.77 14.30
C PRO A 72 -7.78 -0.44 14.66
N VAL A 73 -7.55 -0.08 15.93
CA VAL A 73 -6.22 0.21 16.48
C VAL A 73 -6.05 -0.41 17.86
N GLY A 74 -4.80 -0.63 18.28
CA GLY A 74 -4.50 -1.16 19.60
C GLY A 74 -5.14 -2.52 19.85
N LEU A 75 -5.86 -2.66 20.97
CA LEU A 75 -6.52 -3.93 21.33
C LEU A 75 -7.63 -4.33 20.35
N ASP A 76 -8.28 -3.38 19.68
CA ASP A 76 -9.33 -3.68 18.71
C ASP A 76 -8.77 -4.26 17.40
N ALA A 77 -7.46 -4.11 17.16
CA ALA A 77 -6.74 -4.72 16.05
C ALA A 77 -6.07 -6.06 16.44
N LEU A 78 -6.31 -6.55 17.67
CA LEU A 78 -5.71 -7.76 18.19
C LEU A 78 -6.70 -8.94 18.12
N VAL A 79 -6.28 -10.05 17.53
CA VAL A 79 -7.03 -11.30 17.52
C VAL A 79 -6.25 -12.36 18.29
N VAL A 80 -6.77 -12.72 19.47
CA VAL A 80 -6.23 -13.82 20.28
C VAL A 80 -6.91 -15.11 19.81
N VAL A 81 -6.15 -16.00 19.19
CA VAL A 81 -6.64 -17.28 18.68
C VAL A 81 -6.56 -18.35 19.78
N SER A 82 -5.47 -18.34 20.56
CA SER A 82 -5.25 -19.19 21.73
C SER A 82 -4.22 -18.56 22.67
N ASP A 83 -3.94 -19.23 23.80
CA ASP A 83 -2.86 -18.82 24.71
C ASP A 83 -1.46 -18.80 24.06
N LEU A 84 -1.30 -19.47 22.91
CA LEU A 84 -0.04 -19.58 22.19
C LEU A 84 -0.05 -18.88 20.83
N GLU A 85 -1.20 -18.33 20.39
CA GLU A 85 -1.35 -17.76 19.06
C GLU A 85 -2.14 -16.46 19.08
N MET A 86 -1.56 -15.43 18.46
CA MET A 86 -2.16 -14.11 18.38
C MET A 86 -1.79 -13.43 17.05
N LYS A 87 -2.73 -12.67 16.50
CA LYS A 87 -2.53 -11.85 15.30
C LYS A 87 -2.71 -10.40 15.68
N SER A 88 -1.68 -9.58 15.43
CA SER A 88 -1.74 -8.13 15.61
C SER A 88 -1.87 -7.49 14.25
N TYR A 89 -3.06 -6.99 13.92
CA TYR A 89 -3.33 -6.38 12.63
C TYR A 89 -2.81 -4.94 12.56
N GLY A 90 -2.39 -4.55 11.35
CA GLY A 90 -1.78 -3.24 11.08
C GLY A 90 -1.70 -2.95 9.58
N TRP A 91 -1.38 -1.70 9.24
CA TRP A 91 -1.18 -1.29 7.87
C TRP A 91 0.22 -1.63 7.40
N CYS A 92 0.27 -2.38 6.30
CA CYS A 92 1.47 -2.76 5.59
C CYS A 92 1.47 -2.13 4.21
N TYR A 93 2.64 -2.04 3.61
CA TYR A 93 2.76 -1.61 2.24
C TYR A 93 3.70 -2.53 1.45
N SER A 94 3.49 -2.56 0.14
CA SER A 94 4.37 -3.26 -0.80
C SER A 94 4.63 -2.41 -2.03
N ILE A 95 5.81 -2.57 -2.62
CA ILE A 95 6.23 -1.94 -3.87
C ILE A 95 6.52 -3.07 -4.84
N ASN A 96 5.81 -3.10 -5.96
CA ASN A 96 5.91 -4.18 -6.97
C ASN A 96 5.77 -5.59 -6.36
N GLY A 97 4.92 -5.71 -5.33
CA GLY A 97 4.67 -6.97 -4.62
C GLY A 97 5.69 -7.34 -3.53
N VAL A 98 6.74 -6.53 -3.32
CA VAL A 98 7.74 -6.74 -2.26
C VAL A 98 7.42 -5.84 -1.07
N ILE A 99 7.44 -6.40 0.14
CA ILE A 99 7.24 -5.67 1.40
C ILE A 99 8.61 -5.17 1.88
N PRO A 100 8.85 -3.86 1.96
CA PRO A 100 10.12 -3.34 2.44
C PRO A 100 10.25 -3.43 3.98
N GLU A 101 11.48 -3.64 4.46
CA GLU A 101 11.84 -3.68 5.90
C GLU A 101 12.24 -2.29 6.44
N VAL A 102 11.76 -1.23 5.80
CA VAL A 102 12.04 0.17 6.17
C VAL A 102 10.73 0.95 6.29
N TYR A 103 10.77 2.10 6.96
CA TYR A 103 9.58 2.93 7.08
C TYR A 103 9.25 3.65 5.75
N PRO A 104 7.97 3.93 5.47
CA PRO A 104 7.54 4.62 4.25
C PRO A 104 8.15 6.02 4.05
N ASN A 105 8.59 6.72 5.10
CA ASN A 105 9.33 7.99 4.96
C ASN A 105 10.78 7.79 4.46
N GLU A 106 11.32 6.57 4.52
CA GLU A 106 12.66 6.23 4.03
C GLU A 106 12.64 5.73 2.58
N VAL A 107 11.46 5.37 2.08
CA VAL A 107 11.25 4.96 0.69
C VAL A 107 11.05 6.19 -0.18
N ILE A 108 11.94 6.40 -1.14
CA ILE A 108 11.83 7.48 -2.12
C ILE A 108 11.12 6.97 -3.37
N ILE A 109 10.16 7.74 -3.88
CA ILE A 109 9.53 7.47 -5.17
C ILE A 109 10.47 7.95 -6.28
N ASP A 110 11.15 7.03 -6.94
CA ASP A 110 12.10 7.30 -8.03
C ASP A 110 11.58 6.87 -9.41
N SER A 111 10.47 6.13 -9.46
CA SER A 111 9.85 5.65 -10.69
C SER A 111 8.34 5.91 -10.77
N LEU A 112 7.88 6.24 -11.99
CA LEU A 112 6.46 6.30 -12.36
C LEU A 112 5.94 5.00 -12.99
N SER A 113 6.67 3.89 -12.84
CA SER A 113 6.20 2.55 -13.18
C SER A 113 5.85 1.69 -11.98
N ASP A 114 6.15 2.14 -10.76
CA ASP A 114 5.98 1.31 -9.57
C ASP A 114 4.52 1.17 -9.15
N GLU A 115 4.18 -0.05 -8.74
CA GLU A 115 2.90 -0.38 -8.15
C GLU A 115 3.04 -0.40 -6.63
N ILE A 116 2.47 0.60 -5.98
CA ILE A 116 2.49 0.72 -4.52
C ILE A 116 1.12 0.34 -3.98
N LEU A 117 1.12 -0.54 -2.97
CA LEU A 117 -0.10 -1.04 -2.35
C LEU A 117 0.01 -0.94 -0.84
N TRP A 118 -0.90 -0.18 -0.22
CA TRP A 118 -1.24 -0.25 1.20
C TRP A 118 -2.32 -1.31 1.42
N PHE A 119 -2.10 -2.22 2.37
CA PHE A 119 -3.02 -3.30 2.71
C PHE A 119 -3.04 -3.57 4.20
N TRP A 120 -4.16 -4.09 4.68
CA TRP A 120 -4.33 -4.50 6.06
C TRP A 120 -3.80 -5.92 6.23
N GLY A 121 -2.70 -6.06 6.97
CA GLY A 121 -2.06 -7.33 7.26
C GLY A 121 -1.91 -7.55 8.76
N TYR A 122 -1.21 -8.61 9.16
CA TYR A 122 -0.93 -8.86 10.57
C TYR A 122 0.51 -9.35 10.81
N ALA A 123 1.01 -9.07 12.01
CA ALA A 123 2.14 -9.78 12.59
C ALA A 123 1.62 -11.03 13.31
N HIS A 124 2.30 -12.16 13.14
CA HIS A 124 1.89 -13.45 13.71
C HIS A 124 2.77 -13.79 14.91
N TYR A 125 2.13 -13.92 16.06
CA TYR A 125 2.74 -14.47 17.26
C TYR A 125 2.34 -15.94 17.40
N LEU A 126 3.33 -16.82 17.56
CA LEU A 126 3.13 -18.25 17.73
C LEU A 126 4.17 -18.81 18.71
N ASN A 127 3.71 -19.54 19.73
CA ASN A 127 4.57 -20.28 20.69
C ASN A 127 5.66 -19.44 21.38
N GLY A 128 5.38 -18.18 21.72
CA GLY A 128 6.38 -17.33 22.39
C GLY A 128 7.05 -16.30 21.48
N GLU A 129 6.92 -16.44 20.16
CA GLU A 129 7.72 -15.71 19.19
C GLU A 129 6.86 -14.99 18.14
N TRP A 130 7.31 -13.82 17.69
CA TRP A 130 6.79 -13.17 16.49
C TRP A 130 7.48 -13.76 15.27
N ILE A 131 6.76 -14.58 14.50
CA ILE A 131 7.32 -15.38 13.42
C ILE A 131 7.22 -14.71 12.04
N SER A 132 6.38 -13.68 11.91
CA SER A 132 6.17 -12.96 10.66
C SER A 132 5.59 -11.56 10.89
N GLN A 133 5.68 -10.73 9.85
CA GLN A 133 5.05 -9.42 9.75
C GLN A 133 4.38 -9.29 8.39
N CYS A 134 3.29 -8.51 8.34
CA CYS A 134 2.56 -8.21 7.11
C CYS A 134 2.03 -9.43 6.33
N GLU A 135 1.62 -10.47 7.05
CA GLU A 135 0.80 -11.55 6.47
C GLU A 135 -0.58 -11.01 6.05
N ARG A 136 -1.13 -11.60 4.98
CA ARG A 136 -2.45 -11.23 4.41
C ARG A 136 -3.52 -12.20 4.87
#